data_AF-A0A947Z6L0-F1
#
_entry.id   AF-A0A947Z6L0-F1
#
_cell.length_a   1.000
_cell.length_b   1.000
_cell.length_c   1.000
_cell.angle_alpha   90.00
_cell.angle_beta   90.00
_cell.angle_gamma   90.00
#
_symmetry.space_group_name_H-M   'P 1'
#
loop_
_entity.id
_entity.type
_entity.pdbx_description
1 polymer ?
#
loop_
_entity_poly.entity_id
_entity_poly.type
_entity_poly.pdbx_seq_one_letter_code
_entity_poly.pdbx_strand_id
1 'polypeptide(L)'
;MTELSVSQVDCAGCGSKIDIRTGLRAKTFTCDYCGAVCENDQVVAMQNQQDIKGKYAPMSFLRLGLRGSFLGQRYQIVGRIRLEGYEDGERWHWDEWFLMSATGFPLWLIEDEHGFSLLRIYVPTEFIDPYSPSDTVYADQKAYKIQERGFATIVFLEGEMTWRARPKETVNYIDCVSGGDRFAMEYSQNEIQYMRGQAISTAEVKVAFHDDLPAEAATMEKTPPKEKKQSPGLWIIGGIMLIAGLLALIVSLSTDKIGEVVFDESSARHVAIRSFPEVEFEYPSVNGGKNTFTITKGPVVKFQFTSSLFPYPSYRSTQEVGWWLSATLWEAGTGGNDRKIGVIDADFWRAKGYDEGESWEEEKFVDTTYVKGLKTGQKYYLTFSASGFKNNGRDYTASVRVRTTVVA
;
A
#
# COMPACT_ATOMS: atom_id res chain seq x y z
N MET A 1 -4.49 33.80 22.94
CA MET A 1 -4.27 32.70 21.98
C MET A 1 -5.57 31.91 21.91
N THR A 2 -5.96 31.41 20.74
CA THR A 2 -7.24 30.70 20.57
C THR A 2 -7.05 29.21 20.84
N GLU A 3 -7.84 28.63 21.73
CA GLU A 3 -7.89 27.18 21.98
C GLU A 3 -8.90 26.50 21.05
N LEU A 4 -8.86 25.16 20.99
CA LEU A 4 -9.86 24.37 20.27
C LEU A 4 -11.20 24.38 21.03
N SER A 5 -12.28 24.70 20.31
CA SER A 5 -13.64 24.56 20.83
C SER A 5 -14.00 23.08 21.00
N VAL A 6 -14.59 22.71 22.14
CA VAL A 6 -15.11 21.36 22.38
C VAL A 6 -16.61 21.31 22.07
N SER A 7 -17.03 20.30 21.31
CA SER A 7 -18.43 19.89 21.15
C SER A 7 -18.59 18.46 21.67
N GLN A 8 -19.70 18.14 22.34
CA GLN A 8 -19.96 16.78 22.81
C GLN A 8 -20.91 16.03 21.89
N VAL A 9 -20.58 14.76 21.64
CA VAL A 9 -21.44 13.79 20.94
C VAL A 9 -21.67 12.57 21.82
N ASP A 10 -22.77 11.86 21.59
CA ASP A 10 -23.03 10.58 22.25
C ASP A 10 -22.41 9.42 21.47
N CYS A 11 -21.74 8.51 22.16
CA CYS A 11 -21.20 7.31 21.55
C CYS A 11 -22.32 6.41 21.03
N ALA A 12 -22.41 6.21 19.72
CA ALA A 12 -23.40 5.31 19.10
C ALA A 12 -23.26 3.84 19.56
N GLY A 13 -22.13 3.45 20.16
CA GLY A 13 -21.89 2.10 20.70
C GLY A 13 -22.31 1.88 22.16
N CYS A 14 -22.29 2.92 23.02
CA CYS A 14 -22.56 2.75 24.46
C CYS A 14 -23.24 3.93 25.18
N GLY A 15 -23.49 5.06 24.49
CA GLY A 15 -24.13 6.24 25.05
C GLY A 15 -23.26 7.12 25.96
N SER A 16 -21.94 6.88 26.04
CA SER A 16 -21.02 7.78 26.75
C SER A 16 -20.86 9.12 25.99
N LYS A 17 -20.56 10.20 26.73
CA LYS A 17 -20.20 11.50 26.13
C LYS A 17 -18.76 11.48 25.64
N ILE A 18 -18.55 11.95 24.42
CA ILE A 18 -17.22 12.09 23.79
C ILE A 18 -16.99 13.57 23.46
N ASP A 19 -15.85 14.10 23.92
CA ASP A 19 -15.39 15.45 23.61
C ASP A 19 -14.71 15.51 22.24
N ILE A 20 -15.33 16.19 21.28
CA ILE A 20 -14.83 16.41 19.91
C ILE A 20 -14.27 17.82 19.78
N ARG A 21 -12.98 17.96 19.44
CA ARG A 21 -12.21 19.21 19.31
C ARG A 21 -12.01 19.66 17.87
N THR A 22 -12.16 18.75 16.92
CA THR A 22 -12.19 19.05 15.47
C THR A 22 -13.55 19.65 15.02
N GLY A 23 -14.56 19.61 15.90
CA GLY A 23 -15.91 20.12 15.66
C GLY A 23 -16.60 19.42 14.49
N LEU A 24 -17.33 20.18 13.65
CA LEU A 24 -18.01 19.67 12.46
C LEU A 24 -17.09 19.02 11.40
N ARG A 25 -15.76 19.12 11.57
CA ARG A 25 -14.78 18.45 10.70
C ARG A 25 -14.56 16.99 11.08
N ALA A 26 -14.91 16.57 12.29
CA ALA A 26 -14.88 15.15 12.66
C ALA A 26 -15.62 14.32 11.60
N LYS A 27 -14.99 13.21 11.19
CA LYS A 27 -15.58 12.21 10.30
C LYS A 27 -15.53 10.83 10.93
N THR A 28 -14.40 10.46 11.53
CA THR A 28 -14.28 9.31 12.43
C THR A 28 -13.85 9.79 13.82
N PHE A 29 -14.37 9.16 14.88
CA PHE A 29 -13.86 9.29 16.23
C PHE A 29 -14.00 7.98 17.02
N THR A 30 -13.18 7.78 18.05
CA THR A 30 -13.22 6.60 18.92
C THR A 30 -13.76 6.92 20.31
N CYS A 31 -14.54 6.01 20.88
CA CYS A 31 -14.96 6.10 22.27
C CYS A 31 -13.90 5.57 23.24
N ASP A 32 -13.33 6.42 24.09
CA ASP A 32 -12.36 5.99 25.12
C ASP A 32 -12.94 5.01 26.16
N TYR A 33 -14.27 4.96 26.32
CA TYR A 33 -14.93 4.07 27.28
C TYR A 33 -15.14 2.64 26.76
N CYS A 34 -15.58 2.48 25.50
CA CYS A 34 -15.93 1.17 24.92
C CYS A 34 -15.19 0.81 23.63
N GLY A 35 -14.20 1.63 23.23
CA GLY A 35 -13.39 1.45 22.03
C GLY A 35 -14.14 1.48 20.69
N ALA A 36 -15.43 1.80 20.67
CA ALA A 36 -16.22 1.83 19.43
C ALA A 36 -15.72 2.91 18.46
N VAL A 37 -15.52 2.54 17.19
CA VAL A 37 -15.20 3.46 16.10
C VAL A 37 -16.49 3.97 15.47
N CYS A 38 -16.73 5.27 15.61
CA CYS A 38 -17.93 5.94 15.13
C CYS A 38 -17.57 6.87 13.96
N GLU A 39 -18.41 6.89 12.92
CA GLU A 39 -18.57 8.07 12.08
C GLU A 39 -19.79 8.87 12.61
N ASN A 40 -20.03 10.10 12.14
CA ASN A 40 -21.13 10.95 12.63
C ASN A 40 -22.46 10.18 12.83
N ASP A 41 -22.87 10.07 14.09
CA ASP A 41 -24.08 9.39 14.60
C ASP A 41 -24.22 7.88 14.27
N GLN A 42 -23.14 7.19 13.85
CA GLN A 42 -23.17 5.77 13.48
C GLN A 42 -21.90 5.01 13.92
N VAL A 43 -22.05 3.75 14.38
CA VAL A 43 -20.90 2.84 14.56
C VAL A 43 -20.51 2.24 13.21
N VAL A 44 -19.26 2.41 12.78
CA VAL A 44 -18.79 1.92 11.47
C VAL A 44 -17.84 0.73 11.52
N ALA A 45 -17.23 0.49 12.68
CA ALA A 45 -16.52 -0.75 12.94
C ALA A 45 -16.84 -1.24 14.36
N MET A 46 -17.30 -2.49 14.47
CA MET A 46 -17.56 -3.14 15.76
C MET A 46 -16.26 -3.65 16.44
N GLN A 47 -15.08 -3.21 15.98
CA GLN A 47 -13.82 -3.54 16.63
C GLN A 47 -13.59 -2.61 17.82
N ASN A 48 -13.77 -3.17 19.01
CA ASN A 48 -13.43 -2.51 20.27
C ASN A 48 -11.93 -2.20 20.32
N GLN A 49 -11.56 -0.94 20.03
CA GLN A 49 -10.17 -0.50 20.09
C GLN A 49 -9.58 -0.60 21.50
N GLN A 50 -10.41 -0.61 22.55
CA GLN A 50 -9.95 -0.68 23.93
C GLN A 50 -9.28 -2.02 24.26
N ASP A 51 -9.79 -3.13 23.71
CA ASP A 51 -9.25 -4.48 23.95
C ASP A 51 -7.83 -4.64 23.37
N ILE A 52 -7.53 -3.92 22.28
CA ILE A 52 -6.23 -3.95 21.60
C ILE A 52 -5.34 -2.74 21.92
N LYS A 53 -5.81 -1.76 22.69
CA LYS A 53 -5.07 -0.52 23.03
C LYS A 53 -3.74 -0.81 23.73
N GLY A 54 -3.69 -1.85 24.56
CA GLY A 54 -2.45 -2.32 25.21
C GLY A 54 -1.45 -2.96 24.23
N LYS A 55 -1.91 -3.61 23.15
CA LYS A 55 -1.05 -4.16 22.09
C LYS A 55 -0.39 -3.04 21.28
N TYR A 56 -1.13 -1.95 21.03
CA TYR A 56 -0.69 -0.80 20.24
C TYR A 56 -0.44 0.44 21.11
N ALA A 57 0.24 0.26 22.24
CA ALA A 57 0.67 1.38 23.07
C ALA A 57 1.53 2.39 22.27
N PRO A 58 1.56 3.68 22.65
CA PRO A 58 2.44 4.68 22.04
C PRO A 58 3.91 4.26 22.06
N MET A 59 4.67 4.54 20.99
CA MET A 59 6.11 4.22 20.92
C MET A 59 6.99 5.17 21.72
N SER A 60 6.46 6.32 22.11
CA SER A 60 7.14 7.32 22.92
C SER A 60 6.18 8.01 23.88
N PHE A 61 6.55 9.19 24.34
CA PHE A 61 5.75 10.02 25.23
C PHE A 61 4.52 10.65 24.56
N LEU A 62 4.21 10.41 23.29
CA LEU A 62 3.04 11.02 22.65
C LEU A 62 1.72 10.36 23.11
N ARG A 63 0.68 11.18 23.24
CA ARG A 63 -0.69 10.78 23.63
C ARG A 63 -1.69 11.85 23.20
N LEU A 64 -2.95 11.45 23.07
CA LEU A 64 -4.06 12.38 22.86
C LEU A 64 -4.08 13.45 23.96
N GLY A 65 -4.50 14.67 23.61
CA GLY A 65 -4.62 15.78 24.56
C GLY A 65 -3.41 16.71 24.62
N LEU A 66 -2.19 16.26 24.27
CA LEU A 66 -0.99 17.10 24.36
C LEU A 66 -1.06 18.32 23.46
N ARG A 67 -0.69 19.48 23.99
CA ARG A 67 -0.60 20.75 23.26
C ARG A 67 0.85 21.12 23.03
N GLY A 68 1.15 21.58 21.82
CA GLY A 68 2.48 22.00 21.43
C GLY A 68 2.47 23.14 20.43
N SER A 69 3.63 23.75 20.21
CA SER A 69 3.81 24.84 19.25
C SER A 69 4.62 24.38 18.05
N PHE A 70 4.00 24.36 16.88
CA PHE A 70 4.62 23.98 15.61
C PHE A 70 4.40 25.08 14.58
N LEU A 71 5.42 25.41 13.80
CA LEU A 71 5.35 26.42 12.73
C LEU A 71 4.79 27.79 13.20
N GLY A 72 5.01 28.16 14.47
CA GLY A 72 4.51 29.40 15.08
C GLY A 72 3.06 29.36 15.57
N GLN A 73 2.37 28.23 15.46
CA GLN A 73 0.96 28.06 15.83
C GLN A 73 0.81 26.99 16.94
N ARG A 74 -0.16 27.17 17.84
CA ARG A 74 -0.54 26.13 18.82
C ARG A 74 -1.38 25.05 18.16
N TYR A 75 -1.03 23.80 18.46
CA TYR A 75 -1.69 22.57 18.05
C TYR A 75 -2.01 21.70 19.27
N GLN A 76 -3.00 20.83 19.15
CA GLN A 76 -3.24 19.74 20.08
C GLN A 76 -3.28 18.41 19.32
N ILE A 77 -2.70 17.34 19.89
CA ILE A 77 -2.94 15.97 19.43
C ILE A 77 -4.41 15.63 19.73
N VAL A 78 -5.18 15.38 18.67
CA VAL A 78 -6.61 15.03 18.74
C VAL A 78 -6.88 13.62 18.25
N GLY A 79 -6.00 13.04 17.43
CA GLY A 79 -6.12 11.67 16.94
C GLY A 79 -4.76 10.99 16.79
N ARG A 80 -4.80 9.67 16.60
CA ARG A 80 -3.67 8.80 16.29
C ARG A 80 -4.16 7.63 15.45
N ILE A 81 -3.51 7.35 14.32
CA ILE A 81 -3.61 6.04 13.66
C ILE A 81 -2.28 5.29 13.80
N ARG A 82 -2.37 3.97 13.84
CA ARG A 82 -1.25 3.04 13.88
C ARG A 82 -1.34 2.16 12.66
N LEU A 83 -0.35 2.27 11.78
CA LEU A 83 -0.26 1.50 10.55
C LEU A 83 0.67 0.30 10.74
N GLU A 84 0.38 -0.79 10.02
CA GLU A 84 1.24 -1.97 9.86
C GLU A 84 1.60 -2.09 8.37
N GLY A 85 2.90 -2.01 8.07
CA GLY A 85 3.47 -2.31 6.75
C GLY A 85 3.98 -3.75 6.70
N TYR A 86 4.07 -4.31 5.49
CA TYR A 86 4.54 -5.69 5.27
C TYR A 86 5.30 -5.84 3.95
N GLU A 87 6.54 -6.33 4.03
CA GLU A 87 7.47 -6.61 2.93
C GLU A 87 8.45 -7.69 3.40
N ASP A 88 8.85 -8.59 2.49
CA ASP A 88 9.82 -9.68 2.74
C ASP A 88 9.58 -10.54 4.00
N GLY A 89 8.34 -10.64 4.47
CA GLY A 89 7.96 -11.41 5.66
C GLY A 89 8.15 -10.66 6.99
N GLU A 90 8.68 -9.44 6.97
CA GLU A 90 8.78 -8.58 8.15
C GLU A 90 7.57 -7.63 8.24
N ARG A 91 7.09 -7.40 9.46
CA ARG A 91 6.03 -6.42 9.78
C ARG A 91 6.63 -5.28 10.58
N TRP A 92 6.52 -4.05 10.09
CA TRP A 92 6.87 -2.84 10.83
C TRP A 92 5.63 -1.99 11.05
N HIS A 93 5.75 -1.04 11.96
CA HIS A 93 4.63 -0.18 12.33
C HIS A 93 5.10 1.24 12.59
N TRP A 94 4.26 2.23 12.24
CA TRP A 94 4.43 3.63 12.63
C TRP A 94 3.13 4.20 13.20
N ASP A 95 3.25 5.24 14.01
CA ASP A 95 2.12 6.09 14.38
C ASP A 95 2.07 7.30 13.46
N GLU A 96 0.87 7.74 13.16
CA GLU A 96 0.60 9.08 12.66
C GLU A 96 -0.26 9.81 13.68
N TRP A 97 0.37 10.75 14.37
CA TRP A 97 -0.30 11.59 15.34
C TRP A 97 -0.97 12.76 14.62
N PHE A 98 -2.29 12.84 14.72
CA PHE A 98 -3.09 13.87 14.07
C PHE A 98 -3.25 15.08 14.99
N LEU A 99 -2.66 16.20 14.58
CA LEU A 99 -2.60 17.45 15.32
C LEU A 99 -3.56 18.47 14.71
N MET A 100 -4.42 19.09 15.52
CA MET A 100 -5.34 20.15 15.09
C MET A 100 -5.00 21.50 15.72
N SER A 101 -5.09 22.57 14.93
CA SER A 101 -4.97 23.96 15.38
C SER A 101 -6.34 24.62 15.47
N ALA A 102 -6.48 25.66 16.32
CA ALA A 102 -7.71 26.45 16.40
C ALA A 102 -8.07 27.19 15.08
N THR A 103 -7.10 27.35 14.18
CA THR A 103 -7.30 27.87 12.82
C THR A 103 -7.86 26.82 11.85
N GLY A 104 -7.96 25.55 12.25
CA GLY A 104 -8.55 24.46 11.48
C GLY A 104 -7.62 23.83 10.43
N PHE A 105 -6.33 24.17 10.45
CA PHE A 105 -5.30 23.53 9.63
C PHE A 105 -4.67 22.37 10.42
N PRO A 106 -4.72 21.11 9.93
CA PRO A 106 -4.08 19.98 10.59
C PRO A 106 -2.57 19.88 10.30
N LEU A 107 -1.88 19.11 11.14
CA LEU A 107 -0.55 18.55 10.90
C LEU A 107 -0.58 17.05 11.23
N TRP A 108 0.32 16.29 10.59
CA TRP A 108 0.61 14.91 10.93
C TRP A 108 2.03 14.86 11.49
N LEU A 109 2.19 14.34 12.70
CA LEU A 109 3.49 14.00 13.25
C LEU A 109 3.66 12.49 13.13
N ILE A 110 4.33 12.08 12.05
CA ILE A 110 4.68 10.68 11.80
C ILE A 110 5.77 10.29 12.79
N GLU A 111 5.62 9.13 13.40
CA GLU A 111 6.57 8.52 14.33
C GLU A 111 6.80 7.06 13.93
N ASP A 112 8.03 6.74 13.51
CA ASP A 112 8.49 5.39 13.16
C ASP A 112 9.55 4.91 14.19
N GLU A 113 10.38 3.90 13.88
CA GLU A 113 11.52 3.55 14.74
C GLU A 113 12.76 4.46 14.56
N HIS A 114 12.81 5.27 13.51
CA HIS A 114 13.98 6.06 13.12
C HIS A 114 13.95 7.51 13.63
N GLY A 115 12.77 8.09 13.87
CA GLY A 115 12.65 9.49 14.25
C GLY A 115 11.21 10.02 14.16
N PHE A 116 11.07 11.28 13.77
CA PHE A 116 9.78 11.90 13.52
C PHE A 116 9.81 12.69 12.22
N SER A 117 8.67 12.79 11.55
CA SER A 117 8.46 13.71 10.43
C SER A 117 7.19 14.53 10.65
N LEU A 118 7.30 15.85 10.49
CA LEU A 118 6.14 16.75 10.62
C LEU A 118 5.65 17.14 9.23
N LEU A 119 4.50 16.59 8.84
CA LEU A 119 3.85 16.81 7.54
C LEU A 119 2.61 17.69 7.65
N ARG A 120 2.24 18.32 6.53
CA ARG A 120 0.98 19.02 6.31
C ARG A 120 0.45 18.73 4.92
N ILE A 121 -0.87 18.89 4.73
CA ILE A 121 -1.48 18.89 3.39
C ILE A 121 -0.75 19.90 2.51
N TYR A 122 -0.47 19.45 1.29
CA TYR A 122 0.17 20.20 0.25
C TYR A 122 -0.64 20.03 -1.04
N VAL A 123 -0.69 21.07 -1.86
CA VAL A 123 -1.38 21.06 -3.15
C VAL A 123 -0.34 21.42 -4.20
N PRO A 124 0.16 20.46 -4.98
CA PRO A 124 1.15 20.73 -6.02
C PRO A 124 0.55 21.58 -7.14
N THR A 125 1.38 22.37 -7.83
CA THR A 125 0.90 23.16 -8.99
C THR A 125 0.54 22.30 -10.20
N GLU A 126 1.05 21.07 -10.25
CA GLU A 126 0.80 20.09 -11.31
C GLU A 126 0.41 18.74 -10.70
N PHE A 127 -0.34 17.92 -11.45
CA PHE A 127 -0.71 16.58 -10.99
C PHE A 127 0.50 15.65 -10.94
N ILE A 128 0.82 15.13 -9.76
CA ILE A 128 1.88 14.14 -9.54
C ILE A 128 1.26 12.75 -9.49
N ASP A 129 1.75 11.82 -10.30
CA ASP A 129 1.18 10.47 -10.43
C ASP A 129 1.76 9.48 -9.41
N PRO A 130 0.96 8.96 -8.47
CA PRO A 130 1.43 7.96 -7.53
C PRO A 130 1.42 6.52 -8.09
N TYR A 131 0.73 6.25 -9.21
CA TYR A 131 0.62 4.86 -9.72
C TYR A 131 1.80 4.43 -10.61
N SER A 132 2.64 5.36 -11.05
CA SER A 132 3.83 5.08 -11.86
C SER A 132 4.94 6.10 -11.61
N PRO A 133 5.38 6.30 -10.36
CA PRO A 133 6.38 7.30 -10.03
C PRO A 133 7.77 6.80 -10.41
N SER A 134 8.56 7.67 -11.05
CA SER A 134 10.01 7.46 -11.20
C SER A 134 10.72 7.59 -9.85
N ASP A 135 11.90 6.98 -9.70
CA ASP A 135 12.76 7.04 -8.50
C ASP A 135 13.03 8.47 -7.97
N THR A 136 12.84 9.47 -8.83
CA THR A 136 12.74 10.88 -8.46
C THR A 136 11.36 11.42 -8.83
N VAL A 137 10.68 12.03 -7.86
CA VAL A 137 9.42 12.77 -8.02
C VAL A 137 9.72 14.26 -8.01
N TYR A 138 9.02 15.04 -8.84
CA TYR A 138 9.14 16.50 -8.88
C TYR A 138 7.88 17.15 -8.34
N ALA A 139 8.02 18.00 -7.32
CA ALA A 139 6.93 18.77 -6.73
C ALA A 139 7.32 20.25 -6.70
N ASP A 140 6.57 21.09 -7.41
CA ASP A 140 6.88 22.50 -7.73
C ASP A 140 8.35 22.70 -8.11
N GLN A 141 8.82 21.97 -9.13
CA GLN A 141 10.19 21.96 -9.64
C GLN A 141 11.28 21.45 -8.67
N LYS A 142 10.98 21.19 -7.39
CA LYS A 142 11.92 20.54 -6.46
C LYS A 142 11.90 19.02 -6.63
N ALA A 143 13.08 18.44 -6.85
CA ALA A 143 13.28 17.01 -6.94
C ALA A 143 13.31 16.37 -5.53
N TYR A 144 12.61 15.25 -5.38
CA TYR A 144 12.65 14.36 -4.22
C TYR A 144 12.94 12.95 -4.69
N LYS A 145 13.86 12.25 -4.02
CA LYS A 145 14.10 10.84 -4.28
C LYS A 145 13.08 10.01 -3.51
N ILE A 146 12.47 9.00 -4.13
CA ILE A 146 11.68 8.00 -3.40
C ILE A 146 12.62 7.28 -2.43
N GLN A 147 12.25 7.30 -1.14
CA GLN A 147 12.88 6.49 -0.11
C GLN A 147 12.15 5.14 0.00
N GLU A 148 10.81 5.18 0.02
CA GLU A 148 9.97 4.02 0.26
C GLU A 148 8.66 4.15 -0.53
N ARG A 149 8.05 3.02 -0.87
CA ARG A 149 6.68 2.95 -1.40
C ARG A 149 6.10 1.59 -1.06
N GLY A 150 4.81 1.55 -0.77
CA GLY A 150 4.14 0.30 -0.44
C GLY A 150 2.67 0.51 -0.14
N PHE A 151 2.14 -0.42 0.64
CA PHE A 151 0.82 -0.31 1.23
C PHE A 151 0.90 -0.65 2.72
N ALA A 152 0.02 -0.07 3.51
CA ALA A 152 -0.07 -0.36 4.94
C ALA A 152 -1.51 -0.36 5.41
N THR A 153 -1.77 -1.09 6.47
CA THR A 153 -3.11 -1.31 7.02
C THR A 153 -3.27 -0.59 8.34
N ILE A 154 -4.38 0.14 8.53
CA ILE A 154 -4.73 0.74 9.82
C ILE A 154 -5.10 -0.38 10.80
N VAL A 155 -4.17 -0.77 11.66
CA VAL A 155 -4.38 -1.86 12.64
C VAL A 155 -4.91 -1.38 13.98
N PHE A 156 -4.80 -0.07 14.27
CA PHE A 156 -5.40 0.58 15.43
C PHE A 156 -5.61 2.07 15.17
N LEU A 157 -6.63 2.66 15.79
CA LEU A 157 -6.80 4.12 15.84
C LEU A 157 -7.43 4.57 17.17
N GLU A 158 -7.13 5.80 17.58
CA GLU A 158 -7.73 6.46 18.74
C GLU A 158 -7.89 7.97 18.51
N GLY A 159 -8.85 8.58 19.20
CA GLY A 159 -9.17 10.01 19.12
C GLY A 159 -10.05 10.37 17.92
N GLU A 160 -9.75 11.48 17.26
CA GLU A 160 -10.57 12.15 16.23
C GLU A 160 -9.83 12.25 14.89
N MET A 161 -10.54 12.02 13.77
CA MET A 161 -10.02 12.18 12.40
C MET A 161 -10.95 13.05 11.56
N THR A 162 -10.39 13.90 10.69
CA THR A 162 -11.17 14.71 9.73
C THR A 162 -11.49 14.00 8.42
N TRP A 163 -11.10 12.72 8.29
CA TRP A 163 -11.45 11.80 7.21
C TRP A 163 -12.03 10.51 7.81
N ARG A 164 -12.62 9.67 6.95
CA ARG A 164 -13.30 8.43 7.36
C ARG A 164 -12.30 7.28 7.54
N ALA A 165 -11.35 7.43 8.46
CA ALA A 165 -10.44 6.34 8.82
C ALA A 165 -11.21 5.13 9.37
N ARG A 166 -10.84 3.91 8.96
CA ARG A 166 -11.43 2.66 9.48
C ARG A 166 -10.35 1.63 9.82
N PRO A 167 -10.53 0.81 10.87
CA PRO A 167 -9.66 -0.33 11.11
C PRO A 167 -9.70 -1.30 9.91
N LYS A 168 -8.55 -1.93 9.60
CA LYS A 168 -8.33 -2.81 8.44
C LYS A 168 -8.44 -2.14 7.07
N GLU A 169 -8.55 -0.81 7.02
CA GLU A 169 -8.43 -0.07 5.77
C GLU A 169 -6.95 -0.03 5.34
N THR A 170 -6.71 -0.21 4.05
CA THR A 170 -5.36 -0.20 3.46
C THR A 170 -5.15 1.08 2.67
N VAL A 171 -4.04 1.77 2.95
CA VAL A 171 -3.56 2.94 2.21
C VAL A 171 -2.32 2.56 1.40
N ASN A 172 -2.21 3.06 0.17
CA ASN A 172 -0.95 3.00 -0.58
C ASN A 172 -0.19 4.29 -0.30
N TYR A 173 1.12 4.20 -0.05
CA TYR A 173 1.95 5.35 0.27
C TYR A 173 3.24 5.37 -0.57
N ILE A 174 3.76 6.57 -0.80
CA ILE A 174 5.08 6.82 -1.38
C ILE A 174 5.73 7.93 -0.56
N ASP A 175 6.85 7.62 0.07
CA ASP A 175 7.64 8.56 0.85
C ASP A 175 8.90 8.99 0.11
N CYS A 176 9.07 10.30 -0.02
CA CYS A 176 10.18 10.91 -0.74
C CYS A 176 10.97 11.90 0.13
N VAL A 177 12.27 11.99 -0.13
CA VAL A 177 13.23 12.84 0.61
C VAL A 177 13.99 13.78 -0.30
N SER A 178 14.30 14.98 0.21
CA SER A 178 15.15 15.96 -0.47
C SER A 178 15.93 16.79 0.54
N GLY A 179 17.03 16.21 1.01
CA GLY A 179 17.75 16.70 2.20
C GLY A 179 16.91 16.47 3.45
N GLY A 180 16.61 17.53 4.20
CA GLY A 180 15.70 17.48 5.35
C GLY A 180 14.21 17.56 5.00
N ASP A 181 13.86 17.98 3.77
CA ASP A 181 12.45 18.04 3.34
C ASP A 181 11.90 16.62 3.11
N ARG A 182 10.64 16.43 3.53
CA ARG A 182 9.80 15.27 3.24
C ARG A 182 8.71 15.66 2.24
N PHE A 183 8.41 14.77 1.32
CA PHE A 183 7.22 14.81 0.47
C PHE A 183 6.61 13.41 0.45
N ALA A 184 5.33 13.29 0.79
CA ALA A 184 4.63 12.02 0.86
C ALA A 184 3.37 12.06 0.01
N MET A 185 2.97 10.90 -0.51
CA MET A 185 1.73 10.72 -1.25
C MET A 185 0.97 9.52 -0.69
N GLU A 186 -0.24 9.73 -0.20
CA GLU A 186 -1.17 8.65 0.14
C GLU A 186 -2.26 8.56 -0.91
N TYR A 187 -2.63 7.34 -1.31
CA TYR A 187 -3.56 7.17 -2.42
C TYR A 187 -4.38 5.88 -2.37
N SER A 188 -5.60 6.00 -2.89
CA SER A 188 -6.55 4.91 -3.13
C SER A 188 -6.99 4.92 -4.61
N GLN A 189 -8.10 4.28 -4.96
CA GLN A 189 -8.70 4.44 -6.30
C GLN A 189 -9.51 5.73 -6.46
N ASN A 190 -9.86 6.40 -5.35
CA ASN A 190 -10.83 7.50 -5.32
C ASN A 190 -10.26 8.83 -4.83
N GLU A 191 -9.10 8.80 -4.17
CA GLU A 191 -8.47 9.97 -3.55
C GLU A 191 -6.95 9.83 -3.62
N ILE A 192 -6.26 10.96 -3.83
CA ILE A 192 -4.82 11.12 -3.70
C ILE A 192 -4.61 12.32 -2.79
N GLN A 193 -3.86 12.12 -1.70
CA GLN A 193 -3.47 13.15 -0.76
C GLN A 193 -1.97 13.39 -0.90
N TYR A 194 -1.58 14.64 -1.16
CA TYR A 194 -0.18 15.05 -1.15
C TYR A 194 0.14 15.74 0.17
N MET A 195 1.28 15.38 0.73
CA MET A 195 1.78 15.96 1.96
C MET A 195 3.22 16.42 1.80
N ARG A 196 3.58 17.49 2.50
CA ARG A 196 4.94 18.03 2.51
C ARG A 196 5.33 18.48 3.90
N GLY A 197 6.59 18.32 4.23
CA GLY A 197 7.08 18.58 5.58
C GLY A 197 8.59 18.46 5.71
N GLN A 198 9.04 18.10 6.90
CA GLN A 198 10.45 17.92 7.23
C GLN A 198 10.63 16.80 8.26
N ALA A 199 11.79 16.17 8.25
CA ALA A 199 12.23 15.40 9.43
C ALA A 199 12.38 16.36 10.62
N ILE A 200 12.03 15.89 11.81
CA ILE A 200 12.13 16.65 13.07
C ILE A 200 12.72 15.74 14.16
N SER A 201 13.66 16.25 14.95
CA SER A 201 14.31 15.44 15.99
C SER A 201 13.41 15.24 17.21
N THR A 202 13.63 14.15 17.95
CA THR A 202 12.96 13.91 19.24
C THR A 202 13.13 15.07 20.21
N ALA A 203 14.27 15.77 20.17
CA ALA A 203 14.52 16.95 21.00
C ALA A 203 13.62 18.13 20.60
N GLU A 204 13.49 18.42 19.31
CA GLU A 204 12.58 19.46 18.80
C GLU A 204 11.12 19.13 19.09
N VAL A 205 10.70 17.86 18.96
CA VAL A 205 9.35 17.43 19.35
C VAL A 205 9.11 17.63 20.85
N LYS A 206 10.09 17.27 21.71
CA LYS A 206 9.99 17.54 23.16
C LYS A 206 9.89 19.02 23.47
N VAL A 207 10.68 19.87 22.81
CA VAL A 207 10.61 21.33 22.95
C VAL A 207 9.26 21.86 22.45
N ALA A 208 8.71 21.34 21.36
CA ALA A 208 7.40 21.77 20.85
C ALA A 208 6.28 21.52 21.86
N PHE A 209 6.31 20.40 22.59
CA PHE A 209 5.30 20.01 23.59
C PHE A 209 5.59 20.44 25.04
N HIS A 210 6.70 21.15 25.31
CA HIS A 210 7.26 21.31 26.67
C HIS A 210 6.28 21.76 27.77
N ASP A 211 5.33 22.65 27.46
CA ASP A 211 4.29 23.12 28.41
C ASP A 211 3.43 21.98 28.99
N ASP A 212 3.15 20.96 28.17
CA ASP A 212 2.20 19.87 28.44
C ASP A 212 2.91 18.52 28.66
N LEU A 213 4.24 18.47 28.64
CA LEU A 213 4.98 17.22 28.89
C LEU A 213 5.06 16.92 30.40
N PRO A 214 4.55 15.76 30.87
CA PRO A 214 4.86 15.23 32.19
C PRO A 214 6.37 15.08 32.38
N ALA A 215 6.86 15.31 33.60
CA ALA A 215 8.30 15.26 33.91
C ALA A 215 8.96 13.94 33.49
N GLU A 216 8.26 12.81 33.64
CA GLU A 216 8.72 11.47 33.26
C GLU A 216 8.97 11.32 31.75
N ALA A 217 8.20 12.03 30.92
CA ALA A 217 8.35 12.05 29.47
C ALA A 217 9.55 12.87 28.98
N ALA A 218 10.00 13.86 29.76
CA ALA A 218 11.22 14.60 29.43
C ALA A 218 12.44 13.67 29.41
N THR A 219 12.47 12.65 30.29
CA THR A 219 13.53 11.64 30.40
C THR A 219 13.37 10.41 29.50
N MET A 220 12.20 10.17 28.90
CA MET A 220 12.02 9.04 27.98
C MET A 220 12.79 9.26 26.67
N GLU A 221 13.81 8.45 26.41
CA GLU A 221 14.36 8.27 25.06
C GLU A 221 13.48 7.27 24.29
N LYS A 222 13.52 7.31 22.95
CA LYS A 222 12.87 6.26 22.15
C LYS A 222 13.55 4.93 22.47
N THR A 223 12.76 3.87 22.62
CA THR A 223 13.31 2.52 22.70
C THR A 223 14.17 2.28 21.46
N PRO A 224 15.47 1.98 21.59
CA PRO A 224 16.31 1.75 20.42
C PRO A 224 15.80 0.53 19.64
N PRO A 225 15.99 0.48 18.31
CA PRO A 225 15.61 -0.69 17.52
C PRO A 225 16.31 -1.92 18.09
N LYS A 226 15.61 -3.07 18.10
CA LYS A 226 16.27 -4.35 18.37
C LYS A 226 17.32 -4.55 17.30
N GLU A 227 18.60 -4.49 17.66
CA GLU A 227 19.69 -4.78 16.72
C GLU A 227 19.38 -6.08 15.99
N LYS A 228 19.32 -6.03 14.64
CA LYS A 228 19.31 -7.24 13.82
C LYS A 228 20.63 -7.97 14.11
N LYS A 229 20.59 -8.93 15.03
CA LYS A 229 21.72 -9.83 15.30
C LYS A 229 22.05 -10.57 14.02
N GLN A 230 23.01 -10.08 13.27
CA GLN A 230 23.59 -10.80 12.15
C GLN A 230 24.13 -12.13 12.69
N SER A 231 23.40 -13.21 12.42
CA SER A 231 23.85 -14.55 12.82
C SER A 231 25.15 -14.86 12.07
N PRO A 232 26.25 -15.21 12.75
CA PRO A 232 27.57 -15.37 12.10
C PRO A 232 27.63 -16.51 11.07
N GLY A 233 26.57 -17.32 10.93
CA GLY A 233 26.46 -18.37 9.92
C GLY A 233 26.28 -17.89 8.47
N LEU A 234 25.78 -16.67 8.24
CA LEU A 234 25.42 -16.24 6.87
C LEU A 234 26.65 -16.02 5.97
N TRP A 235 27.76 -15.53 6.53
CA TRP A 235 29.02 -15.34 5.80
C TRP A 235 29.68 -16.67 5.38
N ILE A 236 29.50 -17.72 6.19
CA ILE A 236 30.02 -19.07 5.89
C ILE A 236 29.22 -19.68 4.73
N ILE A 237 27.89 -19.56 4.75
CA ILE A 237 27.01 -20.05 3.67
C ILE A 237 27.26 -19.27 2.37
N GLY A 238 27.40 -17.94 2.43
CA GLY A 238 27.74 -17.10 1.28
C GLY A 238 29.08 -17.48 0.64
N GLY A 239 30.12 -17.74 1.45
CA GLY A 239 31.41 -18.21 0.97
C GLY A 239 31.35 -19.59 0.28
N ILE A 240 30.58 -20.53 0.83
CA ILE A 240 30.36 -21.85 0.24
C ILE A 240 29.60 -21.75 -1.10
N MET A 241 28.57 -20.91 -1.17
CA MET A 241 27.80 -20.68 -2.41
C MET A 241 28.64 -20.02 -3.51
N LEU A 242 29.55 -19.10 -3.16
CA LEU A 242 30.49 -18.50 -4.11
C LEU A 242 31.49 -19.52 -4.69
N ILE A 243 32.03 -20.41 -3.85
CA ILE A 243 32.93 -21.49 -4.28
C ILE A 243 32.18 -22.53 -5.13
N ALA A 244 30.95 -22.89 -4.75
CA ALA A 244 30.10 -23.79 -5.53
C ALA A 244 29.71 -23.17 -6.88
N GLY A 245 29.40 -21.88 -6.93
CA GLY A 245 29.12 -21.15 -8.16
C GLY A 245 30.33 -21.06 -9.10
N LEU A 246 31.53 -20.81 -8.56
CA LEU A 246 32.78 -20.84 -9.33
C LEU A 246 33.09 -22.25 -9.88
N LEU A 247 32.87 -23.30 -9.09
CA LEU A 247 33.00 -24.68 -9.56
C LEU A 247 31.97 -25.03 -10.65
N ALA A 248 30.71 -24.60 -10.48
CA ALA A 248 29.66 -24.79 -11.49
C ALA A 248 29.97 -24.03 -12.79
N LEU A 249 30.56 -22.83 -12.71
CA LEU A 249 31.01 -22.05 -13.87
C LEU A 249 32.15 -22.76 -14.61
N ILE A 250 33.12 -23.32 -13.88
CA ILE A 250 34.23 -24.11 -14.46
C ILE A 250 33.69 -25.36 -15.19
N VAL A 251 32.70 -26.05 -14.61
CA VAL A 251 32.03 -27.18 -15.27
C VAL A 251 31.23 -26.72 -16.49
N SER A 252 30.49 -25.61 -16.41
CA SER A 252 29.69 -25.07 -17.51
C SER A 252 30.52 -24.54 -18.68
N LEU A 253 31.80 -24.20 -18.46
CA LEU A 253 32.75 -23.84 -19.52
C LEU A 253 33.42 -25.06 -20.17
N SER A 254 33.09 -26.29 -19.76
CA SER A 254 33.78 -27.51 -20.20
C SER A 254 32.99 -28.41 -21.17
N THR A 255 31.72 -28.09 -21.46
CA THR A 255 30.82 -28.95 -22.23
C THR A 255 30.09 -28.22 -23.36
N ASP A 256 30.84 -27.90 -24.42
CA ASP A 256 30.23 -27.71 -25.74
C ASP A 256 29.58 -29.02 -26.20
N LYS A 257 28.24 -29.05 -26.24
CA LYS A 257 27.49 -29.74 -27.32
C LYS A 257 26.03 -29.30 -27.36
N ILE A 258 25.68 -28.71 -28.50
CA ILE A 258 24.31 -28.34 -28.87
C ILE A 258 23.45 -29.60 -29.00
N GLY A 259 22.28 -29.59 -28.36
CA GLY A 259 21.23 -30.59 -28.49
C GLY A 259 19.86 -29.90 -28.53
N GLU A 260 19.24 -29.92 -29.70
CA GLU A 260 17.92 -29.35 -29.96
C GLU A 260 16.81 -30.16 -29.26
N VAL A 261 15.90 -29.50 -28.55
CA VAL A 261 14.70 -30.13 -27.99
C VAL A 261 13.46 -29.44 -28.56
N VAL A 262 12.86 -30.12 -29.54
CA VAL A 262 11.56 -29.80 -30.13
C VAL A 262 10.47 -29.99 -29.07
N PHE A 263 9.54 -29.03 -28.97
CA PHE A 263 8.31 -29.20 -28.18
C PHE A 263 7.11 -29.51 -29.09
N ASP A 264 6.30 -30.47 -28.64
CA ASP A 264 5.25 -31.16 -29.38
C ASP A 264 3.89 -30.42 -29.29
N GLU A 265 3.24 -30.20 -30.44
CA GLU A 265 1.85 -29.76 -30.53
C GLU A 265 0.88 -30.97 -30.46
N SER A 266 0.44 -31.39 -29.27
CA SER A 266 -0.83 -32.16 -29.19
C SER A 266 -1.51 -32.24 -27.81
N SER A 267 -2.84 -31.98 -27.81
CA SER A 267 -3.85 -32.26 -26.75
C SER A 267 -3.78 -31.46 -25.42
N ALA A 268 -4.86 -30.99 -24.77
CA ALA A 268 -6.31 -30.85 -25.06
C ALA A 268 -7.03 -30.04 -23.92
N ARG A 269 -8.25 -29.44 -23.98
CA ARG A 269 -9.20 -29.00 -25.05
C ARG A 269 -10.33 -28.11 -24.43
N HIS A 270 -10.81 -27.10 -25.18
CA HIS A 270 -12.18 -26.49 -25.18
C HIS A 270 -12.77 -25.63 -24.01
N VAL A 271 -12.70 -24.30 -24.23
CA VAL A 271 -13.62 -23.14 -24.04
C VAL A 271 -15.11 -23.33 -23.62
N ALA A 272 -15.65 -22.37 -22.83
CA ALA A 272 -17.05 -21.89 -22.92
C ALA A 272 -17.24 -20.40 -22.45
N ILE A 273 -18.14 -19.65 -23.09
CA ILE A 273 -18.51 -18.22 -22.85
C ILE A 273 -20.05 -18.06 -22.89
N ARG A 274 -20.65 -17.10 -22.15
CA ARG A 274 -21.94 -16.41 -22.46
C ARG A 274 -22.32 -15.28 -21.45
N SER A 275 -22.07 -14.01 -21.85
CA SER A 275 -22.98 -12.82 -21.91
C SER A 275 -24.08 -12.55 -20.84
N PHE A 276 -24.52 -11.33 -20.44
CA PHE A 276 -24.43 -9.89 -20.84
C PHE A 276 -24.87 -9.00 -19.61
N PRO A 277 -24.99 -7.63 -19.61
CA PRO A 277 -24.47 -6.52 -20.48
C PRO A 277 -23.66 -5.46 -19.64
N GLU A 278 -23.09 -4.34 -20.10
CA GLU A 278 -22.75 -3.68 -21.37
C GLU A 278 -21.43 -2.92 -21.03
N VAL A 279 -20.27 -3.01 -21.68
CA VAL A 279 -19.85 -3.51 -23.01
C VAL A 279 -18.98 -4.75 -22.86
N GLU A 280 -19.20 -5.78 -23.67
CA GLU A 280 -18.43 -7.05 -23.63
C GLU A 280 -17.41 -7.17 -24.77
N PHE A 281 -16.31 -7.88 -24.48
CA PHE A 281 -15.42 -8.46 -25.48
C PHE A 281 -15.63 -9.99 -25.51
N GLU A 282 -15.93 -10.56 -26.68
CA GLU A 282 -15.81 -12.00 -26.91
C GLU A 282 -14.36 -12.38 -27.28
N TYR A 283 -13.85 -13.47 -26.70
CA TYR A 283 -12.63 -14.15 -27.16
C TYR A 283 -13.02 -15.43 -27.90
N PRO A 284 -12.44 -15.71 -29.08
CA PRO A 284 -11.92 -17.07 -29.25
C PRO A 284 -10.65 -17.24 -30.12
N SER A 285 -9.91 -18.30 -29.78
CA SER A 285 -8.99 -19.09 -30.63
C SER A 285 -7.69 -18.46 -31.17
N VAL A 286 -6.55 -18.97 -30.66
CA VAL A 286 -5.51 -19.82 -31.32
C VAL A 286 -5.07 -19.54 -32.79
N ASN A 287 -5.84 -18.88 -33.66
CA ASN A 287 -5.52 -18.69 -35.08
C ASN A 287 -5.09 -17.26 -35.43
N GLY A 288 -3.95 -16.81 -34.88
CA GLY A 288 -3.09 -15.77 -35.50
C GLY A 288 -3.58 -14.30 -35.55
N GLY A 289 -4.77 -13.98 -35.04
CA GLY A 289 -5.29 -12.59 -35.03
C GLY A 289 -4.79 -11.74 -33.84
N LYS A 290 -4.42 -10.48 -34.09
CA LYS A 290 -4.10 -9.50 -33.04
C LYS A 290 -5.37 -8.75 -32.60
N ASN A 291 -5.88 -9.06 -31.41
CA ASN A 291 -7.05 -8.40 -30.82
C ASN A 291 -6.70 -6.97 -30.40
N THR A 292 -7.15 -5.98 -31.18
CA THR A 292 -6.84 -4.56 -30.95
C THR A 292 -8.00 -3.79 -30.30
N PHE A 293 -7.67 -2.89 -29.39
CA PHE A 293 -8.55 -1.87 -28.83
C PHE A 293 -8.09 -0.47 -29.26
N THR A 294 -8.99 0.51 -29.24
CA THR A 294 -8.69 1.90 -29.66
C THR A 294 -9.01 2.86 -28.53
N ILE A 295 -8.12 3.82 -28.27
CA ILE A 295 -8.35 4.84 -27.24
C ILE A 295 -9.22 5.95 -27.82
N THR A 296 -10.43 6.15 -27.29
CA THR A 296 -11.41 7.09 -27.84
C THR A 296 -11.35 8.48 -27.22
N LYS A 297 -10.96 8.59 -25.94
CA LYS A 297 -10.73 9.83 -25.17
C LYS A 297 -9.72 9.56 -24.03
N GLY A 298 -9.36 10.63 -23.31
CA GLY A 298 -8.62 10.60 -22.03
C GLY A 298 -7.11 10.33 -22.14
N PRO A 299 -6.28 10.93 -21.26
CA PRO A 299 -4.82 10.77 -21.28
C PRO A 299 -4.33 9.50 -20.55
N VAL A 300 -5.22 8.81 -19.82
CA VAL A 300 -4.91 7.64 -18.98
C VAL A 300 -5.88 6.50 -19.26
N VAL A 301 -5.34 5.28 -19.37
CA VAL A 301 -6.10 4.05 -19.52
C VAL A 301 -5.82 3.13 -18.33
N LYS A 302 -6.85 2.85 -17.55
CA LYS A 302 -6.87 1.84 -16.49
C LYS A 302 -6.92 0.46 -17.13
N PHE A 303 -5.96 -0.41 -16.80
CA PHE A 303 -5.99 -1.84 -17.07
C PHE A 303 -6.23 -2.55 -15.74
N GLN A 304 -7.44 -3.05 -15.53
CA GLN A 304 -7.78 -3.89 -14.38
C GLN A 304 -7.72 -5.35 -14.80
N PHE A 305 -6.93 -6.15 -14.09
CA PHE A 305 -6.80 -7.59 -14.29
C PHE A 305 -7.50 -8.29 -13.13
N THR A 306 -8.42 -9.21 -13.43
CA THR A 306 -9.13 -10.01 -12.42
C THR A 306 -8.86 -11.48 -12.66
N SER A 307 -8.19 -12.12 -11.71
CA SER A 307 -7.96 -13.56 -11.66
C SER A 307 -9.16 -14.27 -11.01
N SER A 308 -9.58 -15.40 -11.58
CA SER A 308 -10.40 -16.38 -10.87
C SER A 308 -9.60 -17.67 -10.64
N LEU A 309 -9.31 -17.99 -9.38
CA LEU A 309 -8.77 -19.31 -8.99
C LEU A 309 -9.91 -20.32 -8.79
N PHE A 310 -9.73 -21.53 -9.32
CA PHE A 310 -10.68 -22.64 -9.25
C PHE A 310 -10.57 -23.43 -7.92
N PRO A 311 -11.51 -24.36 -7.58
CA PRO A 311 -11.95 -24.54 -6.19
C PRO A 311 -10.91 -25.18 -5.27
N TYR A 312 -10.85 -24.64 -4.06
CA TYR A 312 -9.92 -25.05 -3.01
C TYR A 312 -10.50 -26.19 -2.16
N PRO A 313 -9.79 -27.32 -1.97
CA PRO A 313 -10.20 -28.34 -1.01
C PRO A 313 -10.10 -27.81 0.44
N SER A 314 -11.09 -28.16 1.26
CA SER A 314 -11.05 -27.95 2.71
C SER A 314 -10.01 -28.89 3.36
N TYR A 315 -8.79 -28.41 3.55
CA TYR A 315 -7.69 -29.13 4.20
C TYR A 315 -6.95 -28.23 5.20
N ARG A 316 -6.43 -28.84 6.28
CA ARG A 316 -5.77 -28.18 7.43
C ARG A 316 -4.26 -27.95 7.27
N SER A 317 -3.70 -28.11 6.08
CA SER A 317 -2.27 -27.85 5.84
C SER A 317 -2.06 -26.43 5.34
N THR A 318 -0.93 -25.80 5.69
CA THR A 318 -0.46 -24.59 5.03
C THR A 318 -0.31 -24.85 3.54
N GLN A 319 -0.86 -23.95 2.72
CA GLN A 319 -0.85 -24.07 1.27
C GLN A 319 -0.78 -22.67 0.65
N GLU A 320 0.04 -22.56 -0.38
CA GLU A 320 0.41 -21.30 -1.01
C GLU A 320 0.47 -21.52 -2.52
N VAL A 321 -0.28 -20.69 -3.24
CA VAL A 321 -0.34 -20.70 -4.70
C VAL A 321 -0.33 -19.24 -5.15
N GLY A 322 0.73 -18.86 -5.86
CA GLY A 322 0.88 -17.53 -6.42
C GLY A 322 1.36 -17.61 -7.87
N TRP A 323 0.95 -16.65 -8.66
CA TRP A 323 1.30 -16.58 -10.07
C TRP A 323 1.24 -15.15 -10.59
N TRP A 324 2.05 -14.91 -11.61
CA TRP A 324 2.35 -13.60 -12.17
C TRP A 324 1.91 -13.59 -13.63
N LEU A 325 1.35 -12.48 -14.07
CA LEU A 325 0.93 -12.23 -15.44
C LEU A 325 1.66 -10.98 -15.96
N SER A 326 2.54 -11.17 -16.94
CA SER A 326 3.14 -10.06 -17.68
C SER A 326 2.35 -9.82 -18.96
N ALA A 327 1.62 -8.72 -19.02
CA ALA A 327 0.89 -8.25 -20.19
C ALA A 327 1.71 -7.19 -20.94
N THR A 328 2.39 -7.58 -22.02
CA THR A 328 3.09 -6.61 -22.88
C THR A 328 2.08 -5.83 -23.73
N LEU A 329 2.14 -4.50 -23.63
CA LEU A 329 1.33 -3.56 -24.41
C LEU A 329 2.05 -3.16 -25.70
N TRP A 330 1.33 -3.24 -26.81
CA TRP A 330 1.80 -2.91 -28.15
C TRP A 330 0.91 -1.86 -28.81
N GLU A 331 1.53 -0.93 -29.53
CA GLU A 331 0.88 -0.04 -30.51
C GLU A 331 0.89 -0.72 -31.87
N ALA A 332 -0.28 -0.93 -32.47
CA ALA A 332 -0.42 -1.60 -33.76
C ALA A 332 -0.05 -0.64 -34.91
N GLY A 333 0.99 -0.99 -35.67
CA GLY A 333 1.48 -0.24 -36.82
C GLY A 333 0.89 -0.74 -38.14
N THR A 334 0.94 0.11 -39.16
CA THR A 334 0.66 -0.30 -40.54
C THR A 334 1.83 -1.11 -41.10
N GLY A 335 1.55 -2.28 -41.68
CA GLY A 335 2.56 -3.12 -42.34
C GLY A 335 3.42 -3.99 -41.41
N GLY A 336 2.98 -4.21 -40.15
CA GLY A 336 3.67 -5.09 -39.19
C GLY A 336 4.72 -4.43 -38.30
N ASN A 337 4.95 -3.12 -38.47
CA ASN A 337 5.83 -2.31 -37.61
C ASN A 337 5.14 -1.96 -36.28
N ASP A 338 4.85 -2.96 -35.46
CA ASP A 338 4.22 -2.79 -34.16
C ASP A 338 5.25 -2.33 -33.10
N ARG A 339 4.91 -1.30 -32.33
CA ARG A 339 5.81 -0.71 -31.32
C ARG A 339 5.44 -1.21 -29.93
N LYS A 340 6.38 -1.88 -29.24
CA LYS A 340 6.23 -2.19 -27.81
C LYS A 340 6.14 -0.88 -27.02
N ILE A 341 5.08 -0.72 -26.24
CA ILE A 341 4.86 0.44 -25.37
C ILE A 341 5.43 0.18 -23.97
N GLY A 342 5.22 -1.02 -23.43
CA GLY A 342 5.67 -1.39 -22.09
C GLY A 342 5.25 -2.80 -21.72
N VAL A 343 5.60 -3.22 -20.51
CA VAL A 343 5.08 -4.42 -19.86
C VAL A 343 4.23 -3.96 -18.68
N ILE A 344 3.08 -4.60 -18.50
CA ILE A 344 2.18 -4.40 -17.38
C ILE A 344 2.18 -5.71 -16.61
N ASP A 345 2.84 -5.74 -15.46
CA ASP A 345 2.86 -6.91 -14.60
C ASP A 345 1.70 -6.85 -13.60
N ALA A 346 1.08 -8.01 -13.37
CA ALA A 346 0.00 -8.20 -12.41
C ALA A 346 0.22 -9.50 -11.64
N ASP A 347 0.17 -9.45 -10.31
CA ASP A 347 0.36 -10.61 -9.45
C ASP A 347 -0.95 -11.06 -8.78
N PHE A 348 -1.11 -12.37 -8.69
CA PHE A 348 -2.28 -13.00 -8.09
C PHE A 348 -1.84 -14.13 -7.19
N TRP A 349 -2.29 -14.12 -5.95
CA TRP A 349 -1.89 -15.13 -4.99
C TRP A 349 -3.00 -15.42 -3.99
N ARG A 350 -2.95 -16.62 -3.42
CA ARG A 350 -3.76 -17.03 -2.28
C ARG A 350 -2.90 -17.90 -1.38
N ALA A 351 -2.77 -17.48 -0.14
CA ALA A 351 -2.07 -18.22 0.89
C ALA A 351 -3.06 -18.50 2.04
N LYS A 352 -2.98 -19.70 2.61
CA LYS A 352 -3.71 -20.02 3.83
C LYS A 352 -2.93 -20.99 4.69
N GLY A 353 -3.11 -20.89 6.00
CA GLY A 353 -2.41 -21.73 6.94
C GLY A 353 -3.16 -21.89 8.26
N TYR A 354 -2.52 -22.65 9.15
CA TYR A 354 -2.98 -22.85 10.51
C TYR A 354 -1.75 -22.78 11.40
N ASP A 355 -1.73 -21.82 12.32
CA ASP A 355 -0.62 -21.59 13.24
C ASP A 355 -1.16 -21.20 14.62
N GLU A 356 -0.45 -21.60 15.68
CA GLU A 356 -0.78 -21.39 17.11
C GLU A 356 -2.22 -21.72 17.57
N GLY A 357 -3.06 -22.34 16.72
CA GLY A 357 -4.47 -22.64 17.00
C GLY A 357 -5.47 -21.88 16.12
N GLU A 358 -5.00 -20.91 15.34
CA GLU A 358 -5.82 -20.05 14.47
C GLU A 358 -5.57 -20.37 12.99
N SER A 359 -6.63 -20.25 12.18
CA SER A 359 -6.52 -20.35 10.72
C SER A 359 -6.44 -18.96 10.10
N TRP A 360 -5.47 -18.74 9.21
CA TRP A 360 -5.32 -17.51 8.45
C TRP A 360 -5.52 -17.76 6.95
N GLU A 361 -6.00 -16.74 6.24
CA GLU A 361 -6.21 -16.75 4.80
C GLU A 361 -5.99 -15.33 4.26
N GLU A 362 -5.17 -15.22 3.22
CA GLU A 362 -4.82 -13.97 2.55
C GLU A 362 -4.90 -14.18 1.02
N GLU A 363 -5.42 -13.19 0.29
CA GLU A 363 -5.69 -13.32 -1.15
C GLU A 363 -5.62 -12.01 -1.93
N LYS A 364 -5.05 -12.09 -3.14
CA LYS A 364 -5.08 -11.03 -4.17
C LYS A 364 -5.58 -11.61 -5.49
N PHE A 365 -6.80 -11.21 -5.89
CA PHE A 365 -7.43 -11.61 -7.15
C PHE A 365 -7.64 -10.47 -8.14
N VAL A 366 -7.39 -9.23 -7.74
CA VAL A 366 -7.53 -8.05 -8.61
C VAL A 366 -6.23 -7.29 -8.57
N ASP A 367 -5.70 -6.99 -9.75
CA ASP A 367 -4.60 -6.05 -9.95
C ASP A 367 -5.06 -4.91 -10.88
N THR A 368 -4.39 -3.76 -10.83
CA THR A 368 -4.76 -2.58 -11.60
C THR A 368 -3.55 -1.71 -11.88
N THR A 369 -3.26 -1.51 -13.16
CA THR A 369 -2.22 -0.60 -13.65
C THR A 369 -2.84 0.51 -14.49
N TYR A 370 -2.25 1.71 -14.47
CA TYR A 370 -2.65 2.83 -15.31
C TYR A 370 -1.56 3.12 -16.33
N VAL A 371 -1.92 3.28 -17.61
CA VAL A 371 -0.96 3.62 -18.68
C VAL A 371 -1.32 4.97 -19.28
N LYS A 372 -0.33 5.86 -19.31
CA LYS A 372 -0.42 7.22 -19.86
C LYS A 372 0.19 7.33 -21.25
N GLY A 373 -0.13 8.43 -21.94
CA GLY A 373 0.50 8.78 -23.23
C GLY A 373 0.07 7.90 -24.41
N LEU A 374 -1.02 7.13 -24.26
CA LEU A 374 -1.63 6.40 -25.36
C LEU A 374 -2.39 7.39 -26.25
N LYS A 375 -2.18 7.31 -27.56
CA LYS A 375 -2.70 8.26 -28.54
C LYS A 375 -4.18 7.98 -28.80
N THR A 376 -5.00 9.02 -28.78
CA THR A 376 -6.40 8.93 -29.20
C THR A 376 -6.49 8.52 -30.67
N GLY A 377 -7.41 7.60 -31.00
CA GLY A 377 -7.59 7.05 -32.35
C GLY A 377 -6.58 5.96 -32.75
N GLN A 378 -5.54 5.73 -31.96
CA GLN A 378 -4.54 4.69 -32.22
C GLN A 378 -5.00 3.32 -31.69
N LYS A 379 -4.66 2.27 -32.44
CA LYS A 379 -4.90 0.87 -32.07
C LYS A 379 -3.77 0.32 -31.21
N TYR A 380 -4.14 -0.44 -30.18
CA TYR A 380 -3.25 -1.12 -29.25
C TYR A 380 -3.68 -2.57 -29.03
N TYR A 381 -2.77 -3.46 -28.63
CA TYR A 381 -3.10 -4.84 -28.22
C TYR A 381 -2.21 -5.31 -27.07
N LEU A 382 -2.64 -6.35 -26.37
CA LEU A 382 -1.87 -7.02 -25.30
C LEU A 382 -1.39 -8.40 -25.76
N THR A 383 -0.18 -8.79 -25.35
CA THR A 383 0.30 -10.18 -25.40
C THR A 383 0.71 -10.61 -24.00
N PHE A 384 0.31 -11.80 -23.59
CA PHE A 384 0.47 -12.26 -22.21
C PHE A 384 1.52 -13.38 -22.10
N SER A 385 2.33 -13.32 -21.05
CA SER A 385 3.06 -14.46 -20.52
C SER A 385 2.72 -14.63 -19.05
N ALA A 386 2.66 -15.87 -18.57
CA ALA A 386 2.39 -16.18 -17.17
C ALA A 386 3.43 -17.16 -16.63
N SER A 387 3.74 -17.02 -15.35
CA SER A 387 4.59 -17.94 -14.58
C SER A 387 4.07 -17.98 -13.14
N GLY A 388 4.49 -18.93 -12.32
CA GLY A 388 3.97 -19.04 -10.95
C GLY A 388 4.60 -20.18 -10.17
N PHE A 389 4.15 -20.31 -8.93
CA PHE A 389 4.64 -21.27 -7.95
C PHE A 389 3.50 -21.96 -7.20
N LYS A 390 3.78 -23.16 -6.72
CA LYS A 390 2.84 -24.00 -5.96
C LYS A 390 3.60 -24.85 -4.95
N ASN A 391 3.14 -24.90 -3.70
CA ASN A 391 3.75 -25.75 -2.67
C ASN A 391 3.02 -27.11 -2.47
N ASN A 392 1.90 -27.35 -3.17
CA ASN A 392 1.02 -28.51 -2.94
C ASN A 392 0.91 -29.48 -4.14
N GLY A 393 1.80 -29.36 -5.14
CA GLY A 393 1.94 -30.29 -6.28
C GLY A 393 0.82 -30.28 -7.33
N ARG A 394 -0.40 -29.85 -6.98
CA ARG A 394 -1.58 -29.83 -7.85
C ARG A 394 -1.46 -28.83 -9.00
N ASP A 395 -2.12 -29.10 -10.12
CA ASP A 395 -2.22 -28.12 -11.20
C ASP A 395 -3.40 -27.18 -10.96
N TYR A 396 -3.18 -25.89 -11.25
CA TYR A 396 -4.17 -24.84 -11.12
C TYR A 396 -4.45 -24.24 -12.48
N THR A 397 -5.74 -24.13 -12.80
CA THR A 397 -6.20 -23.24 -13.86
C THR A 397 -6.56 -21.91 -13.20
N ALA A 398 -6.23 -20.82 -13.88
CA ALA A 398 -6.73 -19.50 -13.56
C ALA A 398 -7.19 -18.81 -14.84
N SER A 399 -8.10 -17.84 -14.73
CA SER A 399 -8.58 -17.06 -15.86
C SER A 399 -8.46 -15.57 -15.55
N VAL A 400 -7.92 -14.81 -16.49
CA VAL A 400 -7.79 -13.35 -16.38
C VAL A 400 -8.90 -12.68 -17.17
N ARG A 401 -9.66 -11.82 -16.51
CA ARG A 401 -10.45 -10.78 -17.19
C ARG A 401 -9.63 -9.49 -17.21
N VAL A 402 -9.40 -8.93 -18.40
CA VAL A 402 -8.83 -7.58 -18.53
C VAL A 402 -9.97 -6.61 -18.83
N ARG A 403 -10.13 -5.59 -17.99
CA ARG A 403 -11.00 -4.44 -18.24
C ARG A 403 -10.14 -3.22 -18.51
N THR A 404 -10.26 -2.67 -19.72
CA THR A 404 -9.72 -1.35 -20.05
C THR A 404 -10.78 -0.28 -19.76
N THR A 405 -10.38 0.84 -19.16
CA THR A 405 -11.27 1.98 -18.93
C THR A 405 -10.49 3.27 -19.09
N VAL A 406 -11.02 4.17 -19.93
CA VAL A 406 -10.52 5.53 -20.03
C VAL A 406 -10.85 6.26 -18.74
N VAL A 407 -9.83 6.82 -18.08
CA VAL A 407 -10.05 7.74 -16.95
C VAL A 407 -10.22 9.15 -17.54
N ALA A 408 -11.29 9.84 -17.09
CA ALA A 408 -11.67 11.17 -17.57
C ALA A 408 -10.80 12.27 -16.95
#